data_AF-A0A256Z1X7-F1
#
_entry.id   AF-A0A256Z1X7-F1
#
_cell.length_a   1.000
_cell.length_b   1.000
_cell.length_c   1.000
_cell.angle_alpha   90.00
_cell.angle_beta   90.00
_cell.angle_gamma   90.00
#
_symmetry.space_group_name_H-M   'P 1'
#
loop_
_entity.id
_entity.type
_entity.pdbx_description
1 polymer ?
#
loop_
_entity_poly.entity_id
_entity_poly.type
_entity_poly.pdbx_seq_one_letter_code
_entity_poly.pdbx_strand_id
1 'polypeptide(L)'
;MVKTSKELCEAAFRAFAQALASYLRRNAPRTISIASLTGQNRVKVAARALMREHDPSTGFSLFMEVLSVINECGLNVLRSKGIEVKVIDDEIYFEMPLNILRKLKDMSLDDLINYFKQ
;
A
#
# COMPACT_ATOMS: atom_id res chain seq x y z
N MET A 1 -5.20 -12.57 -23.10
CA MET A 1 -6.06 -13.23 -22.09
C MET A 1 -6.75 -12.13 -21.30
N VAL A 2 -8.08 -12.08 -21.31
CA VAL A 2 -8.86 -11.13 -20.50
C VAL A 2 -8.86 -11.70 -19.08
N LYS A 3 -8.13 -11.07 -18.14
CA LYS A 3 -8.21 -11.43 -16.72
C LYS A 3 -9.65 -11.21 -16.25
N THR A 4 -10.22 -12.14 -15.52
CA THR A 4 -11.51 -11.92 -14.85
C THR A 4 -11.35 -10.75 -13.86
N SER A 5 -12.44 -10.03 -13.53
CA SER A 5 -12.35 -8.86 -12.64
C SER A 5 -11.69 -9.21 -11.29
N LYS A 6 -11.96 -10.42 -10.78
CA LYS A 6 -11.35 -10.94 -9.55
C LYS A 6 -9.83 -11.14 -9.68
N GLU A 7 -9.36 -11.81 -10.73
CA GLU A 7 -7.92 -12.01 -10.97
C GLU A 7 -7.17 -10.69 -11.17
N LEU A 8 -7.83 -9.71 -11.80
CA LEU A 8 -7.27 -8.38 -11.97
C LEU A 8 -7.14 -7.65 -10.63
N CYS A 9 -8.17 -7.73 -9.77
CA CYS A 9 -8.11 -7.19 -8.41
C CYS A 9 -6.99 -7.83 -7.59
N GLU A 10 -6.88 -9.16 -7.59
CA GLU A 10 -5.82 -9.88 -6.88
C GLU A 10 -4.43 -9.47 -7.39
N ALA A 11 -4.25 -9.34 -8.70
CA ALA A 11 -3.00 -8.88 -9.29
C ALA A 11 -2.66 -7.44 -8.86
N ALA A 12 -3.64 -6.54 -8.82
CA ALA A 12 -3.43 -5.16 -8.39
C ALA A 12 -3.06 -5.08 -6.90
N PHE A 13 -3.77 -5.80 -6.02
CA PHE A 13 -3.41 -5.86 -4.60
C PHE A 13 -2.03 -6.48 -4.36
N ARG A 14 -1.62 -7.47 -5.18
CA ARG A 14 -0.27 -8.01 -5.16
C ARG A 14 0.79 -6.96 -5.54
N ALA A 15 0.56 -6.23 -6.63
CA ALA A 15 1.46 -5.16 -7.07
C ALA A 15 1.58 -4.04 -6.02
N PHE A 16 0.45 -3.66 -5.42
CA PHE A 16 0.40 -2.71 -4.30
C PHE A 16 1.20 -3.21 -3.08
N ALA A 17 0.99 -4.47 -2.67
CA ALA A 17 1.70 -5.08 -1.56
C ALA A 17 3.22 -5.09 -1.79
N GLN A 18 3.66 -5.35 -3.03
CA GLN A 18 5.06 -5.37 -3.40
C GLN A 18 5.70 -3.98 -3.33
N ALA A 19 5.05 -2.96 -3.90
CA ALA A 19 5.52 -1.57 -3.81
C ALA A 19 5.56 -1.09 -2.35
N LEU A 20 4.53 -1.41 -1.56
CA LEU A 20 4.46 -1.09 -0.14
C LEU A 20 5.58 -1.79 0.64
N ALA A 21 5.84 -3.07 0.40
CA ALA A 21 6.91 -3.82 1.05
C ALA A 21 8.29 -3.17 0.81
N SER A 22 8.56 -2.81 -0.45
CA SER A 22 9.82 -2.13 -0.82
C SER A 22 9.94 -0.76 -0.14
N TYR A 23 8.87 0.03 -0.14
CA TYR A 23 8.81 1.31 0.56
C TYR A 23 9.07 1.16 2.06
N LEU A 24 8.38 0.22 2.73
CA LEU A 24 8.47 0.02 4.17
C LEU A 24 9.87 -0.41 4.59
N ARG A 25 10.52 -1.30 3.83
CA ARG A 25 11.88 -1.75 4.10
C ARG A 25 12.87 -0.58 4.21
N ARG A 26 12.72 0.44 3.34
CA ARG A 26 13.59 1.62 3.32
C ARG A 26 13.18 2.70 4.33
N ASN A 27 11.87 2.94 4.47
CA ASN A 27 11.38 4.17 5.12
C ASN A 27 10.72 3.95 6.49
N ALA A 28 10.19 2.74 6.76
CA ALA A 28 9.45 2.49 7.99
C ALA A 28 10.30 2.63 9.27
N PRO A 29 11.55 2.14 9.38
CA PRO A 29 12.33 2.28 10.61
C PRO A 29 12.46 3.74 11.09
N ARG A 30 12.80 4.65 10.17
CA ARG A 30 12.94 6.08 10.46
C ARG A 30 11.59 6.73 10.76
N THR A 31 10.57 6.42 9.95
CA THR A 31 9.21 6.96 10.14
C THR A 31 8.66 6.59 11.51
N ILE A 32 8.85 5.33 11.91
CA ILE A 32 8.43 4.80 13.22
C ILE A 32 9.13 5.53 14.36
N SER A 33 10.45 5.73 14.26
CA SER A 33 11.24 6.43 15.27
C SER A 33 10.75 7.87 15.46
N ILE A 34 10.57 8.63 14.37
CA ILE A 34 10.10 10.01 14.41
C ILE A 34 8.68 10.09 14.98
N ALA A 35 7.78 9.23 14.52
CA ALA A 35 6.39 9.21 15.01
C ALA A 35 6.32 8.92 16.51
N SER A 36 7.12 7.97 17.01
CA SER A 36 7.20 7.68 18.44
C SER A 36 7.76 8.83 19.28
N LEU A 37 8.76 9.56 18.77
CA LEU A 37 9.33 10.71 19.48
C LEU A 37 8.37 11.91 19.55
N THR A 38 7.51 12.07 18.55
CA THR A 38 6.57 13.20 18.43
C THR A 38 5.20 12.91 19.03
N GLY A 39 4.97 11.70 19.54
CA GLY A 39 3.63 11.27 20.01
C GLY A 39 2.61 11.06 18.88
N GLN A 40 3.05 11.07 17.63
CA GLN A 40 2.18 10.88 16.46
C GLN A 40 1.73 9.41 16.36
N ASN A 41 0.41 9.19 16.33
CA ASN A 41 -0.18 7.85 16.34
C ASN A 41 -0.65 7.35 14.96
N ARG A 42 -0.62 8.21 13.94
CA ARG A 42 -0.98 7.89 12.54
C ARG A 42 0.07 8.42 11.59
N VAL A 43 0.35 7.71 10.53
CA VAL A 43 1.31 8.11 9.49
C VAL A 43 0.62 8.20 8.14
N LYS A 44 1.18 8.99 7.23
CA LYS A 44 0.72 9.06 5.84
C LYS A 44 1.84 8.57 4.92
N VAL A 45 1.49 7.74 3.95
CA VAL A 45 2.37 7.33 2.86
C VAL A 45 1.80 7.88 1.56
N ALA A 46 2.52 8.80 0.92
CA ALA A 46 2.10 9.34 -0.36
C ALA A 46 2.14 8.24 -1.43
N ALA A 47 1.12 8.19 -2.30
CA ALA A 47 1.09 7.28 -3.44
C ALA A 47 2.32 7.45 -4.33
N ARG A 48 2.78 8.69 -4.52
CA ARG A 48 4.02 9.01 -5.25
C ARG A 48 5.24 8.28 -4.68
N ALA A 49 5.30 8.09 -3.36
CA ALA A 49 6.39 7.36 -2.74
C ALA A 49 6.35 5.86 -3.12
N LEU A 50 5.16 5.28 -3.23
CA LEU A 50 4.98 3.91 -3.71
C LEU A 50 5.24 3.77 -5.20
N MET A 51 4.91 4.80 -6.02
CA MET A 51 5.23 4.81 -7.45
C MET A 51 6.73 4.62 -7.72
N ARG A 52 7.60 5.18 -6.87
CA ARG A 52 9.07 5.03 -7.00
C ARG A 52 9.56 3.62 -6.67
N GLU A 53 8.77 2.84 -5.95
CA GLU A 53 9.09 1.50 -5.49
C GLU A 53 8.33 0.42 -6.29
N HIS A 54 7.54 0.83 -7.30
CA HIS A 54 6.75 -0.06 -8.13
C HIS A 54 7.64 -0.92 -9.03
N ASP A 55 7.26 -2.19 -9.17
CA ASP A 55 7.91 -3.14 -10.07
C ASP A 55 7.02 -3.38 -11.30
N PRO A 56 7.43 -2.93 -12.51
CA PRO A 56 6.66 -3.14 -13.72
C PRO A 56 6.43 -4.61 -14.10
N SER A 57 7.24 -5.54 -13.56
CA SER A 57 7.09 -6.98 -13.81
C SER A 57 5.83 -7.58 -13.15
N THR A 58 5.16 -6.82 -12.27
CA THR A 58 3.89 -7.21 -11.62
C THR A 58 2.70 -7.31 -12.59
N GLY A 59 2.90 -6.94 -13.86
CA GLY A 59 1.85 -6.93 -14.89
C GLY A 59 1.12 -5.59 -15.02
N PHE A 60 1.61 -4.55 -14.34
CA PHE A 60 1.18 -3.15 -14.47
C PHE A 60 2.39 -2.31 -14.83
N SER A 61 2.33 -1.55 -15.92
CA SER A 61 3.44 -0.71 -16.35
C SER A 61 3.61 0.49 -15.41
N LEU A 62 2.51 1.01 -14.87
CA LEU A 62 2.50 2.16 -13.97
C LEU A 62 1.76 1.83 -12.68
N PHE A 63 2.26 2.35 -11.56
CA PHE A 63 1.57 2.21 -10.28
C PHE A 63 0.18 2.89 -10.26
N MET A 64 -0.04 3.90 -11.10
CA MET A 64 -1.37 4.51 -11.24
C MET A 64 -2.40 3.54 -11.82
N GLU A 65 -2.00 2.60 -12.68
CA GLU A 65 -2.89 1.55 -13.18
C GLU A 65 -3.31 0.63 -12.04
N VAL A 66 -2.38 0.29 -11.14
CA VAL A 66 -2.66 -0.47 -9.91
C VAL A 66 -3.71 0.24 -9.06
N LEU A 67 -3.56 1.56 -8.85
CA LEU A 67 -4.50 2.35 -8.08
C LEU A 67 -5.88 2.46 -8.74
N SER A 68 -5.94 2.60 -10.07
CA SER A 68 -7.20 2.61 -10.82
C SER A 68 -7.96 1.31 -10.61
N VAL A 69 -7.28 0.17 -10.76
CA VAL A 69 -7.88 -1.15 -10.54
C VAL A 69 -8.32 -1.31 -9.09
N ILE A 70 -7.49 -0.96 -8.10
CA ILE A 70 -7.88 -1.06 -6.68
C ILE A 70 -9.11 -0.19 -6.38
N ASN A 71 -9.22 0.98 -6.99
CA ASN A 71 -10.38 1.85 -6.84
C ASN A 71 -11.65 1.19 -7.40
N GLU A 72 -11.57 0.54 -8.56
CA GLU A 72 -12.67 -0.22 -9.17
C GLU A 72 -13.05 -1.47 -8.35
N CYS A 73 -12.05 -2.18 -7.80
CA CYS A 73 -12.24 -3.33 -6.92
C CYS A 73 -12.81 -2.97 -5.54
N GLY A 74 -12.75 -1.69 -5.17
CA GLY A 74 -13.22 -1.16 -3.91
C GLY A 74 -12.11 -1.02 -2.86
N LEU A 75 -12.04 0.16 -2.26
CA LEU A 75 -11.11 0.49 -1.18
C LEU A 75 -11.43 -0.18 0.16
N ASN A 76 -12.53 -0.95 0.23
CA ASN A 76 -12.98 -1.63 1.44
C ASN A 76 -11.92 -2.59 1.99
N VAL A 77 -11.13 -3.23 1.12
CA VAL A 77 -10.01 -4.07 1.56
C VAL A 77 -9.02 -3.25 2.38
N LEU A 78 -8.55 -2.10 1.87
CA LEU A 78 -7.61 -1.24 2.58
C LEU A 78 -8.21 -0.73 3.90
N ARG A 79 -9.47 -0.26 3.87
CA ARG A 79 -10.18 0.21 5.07
C ARG A 79 -10.33 -0.87 6.13
N SER A 80 -10.68 -2.10 5.73
CA SER A 80 -10.78 -3.25 6.65
C SER A 80 -9.45 -3.59 7.36
N LYS A 81 -8.32 -3.14 6.78
CA LYS A 81 -6.97 -3.28 7.34
C LYS A 81 -6.51 -2.03 8.10
N GLY A 82 -7.37 -1.03 8.27
CA GLY A 82 -7.06 0.22 8.95
C GLY A 82 -6.24 1.21 8.10
N ILE A 83 -6.24 1.05 6.77
CA ILE A 83 -5.58 1.94 5.81
C ILE A 83 -6.65 2.79 5.13
N GLU A 84 -6.66 4.08 5.45
CA GLU A 84 -7.55 5.04 4.83
C GLU A 84 -6.87 5.70 3.62
N VAL A 85 -7.59 5.83 2.52
CA VAL A 85 -7.13 6.60 1.35
C VAL A 85 -7.67 8.01 1.48
N LYS A 86 -6.77 9.00 1.51
CA LYS A 86 -7.11 10.43 1.57
C LYS A 86 -6.54 11.15 0.37
N VAL A 87 -7.27 12.14 -0.14
CA VAL A 87 -6.76 13.10 -1.13
C VAL A 87 -6.55 14.42 -0.42
N ILE A 88 -5.33 14.95 -0.46
CA ILE A 88 -4.93 16.21 0.18
C ILE A 88 -4.07 16.96 -0.83
N ASP A 89 -4.44 18.19 -1.19
CA ASP A 89 -3.71 19.02 -2.15
C ASP A 89 -3.41 18.27 -3.46
N ASP A 90 -4.43 17.61 -4.03
CA ASP A 90 -4.36 16.76 -5.23
C ASP A 90 -3.40 15.56 -5.16
N GLU A 91 -2.93 15.19 -3.96
CA GLU A 91 -2.08 14.02 -3.73
C GLU A 91 -2.81 12.93 -2.93
N ILE A 92 -2.64 11.69 -3.37
CA ILE A 92 -3.21 10.50 -2.72
C ILE A 92 -2.29 10.06 -1.59
N TYR A 93 -2.85 9.87 -0.39
CA TYR A 93 -2.17 9.38 0.80
C TYR A 93 -2.84 8.12 1.34
N PHE A 94 -2.03 7.13 1.67
CA PHE A 94 -2.42 5.98 2.50
C PHE A 94 -2.13 6.33 3.97
N GLU A 95 -3.17 6.69 4.70
CA GLU A 95 -3.07 7.01 6.12
C GLU A 95 -3.36 5.77 6.96
N MET A 96 -2.45 5.43 7.87
CA MET A 96 -2.60 4.26 8.74
C MET A 96 -2.10 4.53 10.16
N PRO A 97 -2.68 3.86 11.17
CA PRO A 97 -2.13 3.84 12.52
C PRO A 97 -0.67 3.36 12.59
N LEU A 98 0.11 3.88 13.54
CA LEU A 98 1.52 3.52 13.70
C LEU A 98 1.71 2.02 14.04
N ASN A 99 0.78 1.41 14.78
CA ASN A 99 0.80 -0.03 15.06
C ASN A 99 0.57 -0.87 13.79
N ILE A 100 -0.25 -0.40 12.85
CA ILE A 100 -0.41 -1.04 11.53
C ILE A 100 0.89 -0.93 10.74
N LEU A 101 1.52 0.26 10.69
CA LEU A 101 2.82 0.42 10.03
C LEU A 101 3.88 -0.54 10.58
N ARG A 102 3.96 -0.69 11.91
CA ARG A 102 4.87 -1.64 12.59
C ARG A 102 4.59 -3.07 12.15
N LYS A 103 3.32 -3.48 12.21
CA LYS A 103 2.89 -4.81 11.77
C LYS A 103 3.28 -5.10 10.32
N LEU A 104 3.02 -4.17 9.41
CA LEU A 104 3.31 -4.35 7.98
C LEU A 104 4.81 -4.37 7.68
N LYS A 105 5.62 -3.61 8.43
CA LYS A 105 7.08 -3.58 8.26
C LYS A 105 7.71 -4.96 8.52
N ASP A 106 7.20 -5.68 9.50
CA ASP A 106 7.80 -6.94 9.97
C ASP A 106 7.28 -8.17 9.20
N MET A 107 6.33 -7.98 8.28
CA MET A 107 5.81 -9.04 7.42
C MET A 107 6.77 -9.38 6.27
N SER A 108 6.81 -10.66 5.89
CA SER A 108 7.43 -11.06 4.63
C SER A 108 6.62 -10.52 3.44
N LEU A 109 7.22 -10.53 2.24
CA LEU A 109 6.50 -10.15 1.02
C LEU A 109 5.27 -11.05 0.81
N ASP A 110 5.41 -12.36 1.03
CA ASP A 110 4.32 -13.31 0.87
C ASP A 110 3.20 -13.06 1.88
N ASP A 111 3.55 -12.74 3.13
CA ASP A 111 2.57 -12.37 4.15
C ASP A 111 1.84 -11.07 3.80
N LEU A 112 2.54 -10.06 3.28
CA LEU A 112 1.93 -8.82 2.80
C LEU A 112 0.97 -9.07 1.63
N ILE A 113 1.38 -9.88 0.67
CA ILE A 113 0.51 -10.25 -0.46
C ILE A 113 -0.75 -10.95 0.07
N ASN A 114 -0.58 -11.93 0.96
CA ASN A 114 -1.71 -12.65 1.56
C ASN A 114 -2.59 -11.75 2.44
N TYR A 115 -2.00 -10.75 3.11
CA TYR A 115 -2.72 -9.79 3.94
C TYR A 115 -3.75 -8.97 3.14
N PHE A 116 -3.47 -8.72 1.86
CA PHE A 116 -4.33 -7.98 0.93
C PHE A 116 -5.13 -8.86 -0.05
N LYS A 117 -5.00 -10.19 0.00
CA LYS A 117 -5.86 -11.10 -0.78
C LYS A 117 -7.31 -11.01 -0.28
N GLN A 118 -8.25 -11.07 -1.23
CA GLN A 118 -9.69 -11.14 -1.01
C GLN A 118 -10.19 -12.58 -1.08
#